data_AF-A0A426TSH7-F1
#
_entry.id   AF-A0A426TSH7-F1
#
_cell.length_a   1.000
_cell.length_b   1.000
_cell.length_c   1.000
_cell.angle_alpha   90.00
_cell.angle_beta   90.00
_cell.angle_gamma   90.00
#
_symmetry.space_group_name_H-M   'P 1'
#
loop_
_entity.id
_entity.type
_entity.pdbx_description
1 polymer ?
#
loop_
_entity_poly.entity_id
_entity_poly.type
_entity_poly.pdbx_seq_one_letter_code
_entity_poly.pdbx_strand_id
1 'polypeptide(L)' 'MTTRKPITIRFRFNQETGQIERFLIDDGDRTAPEAYHNQMAQAIAGRLFRRPQVADAGLEALPEIPSTLTPEEIRQREQ' A
#
# COMPACT_ATOMS: atom_id res chain seq x y z
N MET A 1 -31.01 1.57 -0.34
CA MET A 1 -29.77 1.59 -1.14
C MET A 1 -28.74 0.76 -0.41
N THR A 2 -28.30 -0.38 -0.95
CA THR A 2 -27.24 -1.18 -0.34
C THR A 2 -25.94 -0.39 -0.44
N THR A 3 -25.47 0.13 0.69
CA THR A 3 -24.17 0.81 0.79
C THR A 3 -23.11 -0.23 0.49
N ARG A 4 -22.60 -0.24 -0.76
CA ARG A 4 -21.49 -1.11 -1.15
C ARG A 4 -20.30 -0.80 -0.26
N LYS A 5 -19.65 -1.85 0.25
CA LYS A 5 -18.45 -1.68 1.05
C LYS A 5 -17.32 -1.10 0.19
N PRO A 6 -16.44 -0.28 0.77
CA PRO A 6 -15.29 0.24 0.06
C PRO A 6 -14.36 -0.91 -0.35
N ILE A 7 -13.86 -0.85 -1.58
CA ILE A 7 -12.87 -1.79 -2.09
C ILE A 7 -11.52 -1.44 -1.48
N THR A 8 -10.85 -2.43 -0.91
CA THR A 8 -9.55 -2.27 -0.27
C THR A 8 -8.49 -3.04 -1.07
N ILE A 9 -7.39 -2.37 -1.39
CA ILE A 9 -6.22 -2.98 -2.02
C ILE A 9 -5.13 -3.11 -0.96
N ARG A 10 -4.60 -4.32 -0.77
CA ARG A 10 -3.50 -4.60 0.16
C ARG A 10 -2.36 -5.22 -0.61
N PHE A 11 -1.17 -4.69 -0.46
CA PHE A 11 0.02 -5.26 -1.08
C PHE A 11 1.20 -5.27 -0.12
N ARG A 12 2.16 -6.17 -0.37
CA ARG A 12 3.46 -6.19 0.32
C ARG A 12 4.52 -5.77 -0.68
N PHE A 13 5.12 -4.61 -0.44
CA PHE A 13 6.22 -4.07 -1.24
C PHE A 13 7.55 -4.43 -0.59
N ASN A 14 8.43 -5.08 -1.35
CA ASN A 14 9.80 -5.34 -0.95
C ASN A 14 10.66 -4.15 -1.38
N GLN A 15 11.24 -3.47 -0.39
CA GLN A 15 12.06 -2.28 -0.62
C GLN A 15 13.44 -2.61 -1.19
N GLU A 16 13.98 -3.80 -0.91
CA GLU A 16 15.31 -4.22 -1.38
C GLU A 16 15.28 -4.55 -2.88
N THR A 17 14.23 -5.25 -3.33
CA THR A 17 14.10 -5.69 -4.72
C THR A 17 13.25 -4.74 -5.57
N GLY A 18 12.51 -3.83 -4.93
CA GLY A 18 11.53 -2.96 -5.59
C GLY A 18 10.31 -3.70 -6.14
N GLN A 19 10.05 -4.93 -5.69
CA GLN A 19 8.96 -5.77 -6.21
C GLN A 19 7.76 -5.82 -5.26
N ILE A 20 6.56 -5.99 -5.82
CA ILE A 20 5.37 -6.35 -5.05
C ILE A 20 5.34 -7.87 -4.91
N GLU A 21 5.45 -8.36 -3.68
CA GLU A 21 5.48 -9.80 -3.39
C GLU A 21 4.09 -10.40 -3.14
N ARG A 22 3.15 -9.56 -2.69
CA ARG A 22 1.77 -9.95 -2.45
C ARG A 22 0.85 -8.83 -2.90
N PHE A 23 -0.23 -9.18 -3.59
CA PHE A 23 -1.26 -8.23 -4.00
C PHE A 23 -2.64 -8.86 -3.78
N LEU A 24 -3.50 -8.16 -3.04
CA LEU A 24 -4.82 -8.60 -2.64
C LEU A 24 -5.83 -7.49 -2.87
N ILE A 25 -6.99 -7.86 -3.39
CA ILE A 25 -8.15 -6.99 -3.55
C ILE A 25 -9.27 -7.57 -2.70
N ASP A 26 -9.85 -6.76 -1.83
CA ASP A 26 -10.98 -7.11 -0.97
C ASP A 26 -12.14 -6.16 -1.27
N ASP A 27 -13.25 -6.67 -1.79
CA ASP A 27 -14.47 -5.91 -2.04
C ASP A 27 -15.46 -5.98 -0.87
N GLY A 28 -15.09 -6.66 0.22
CA GLY A 28 -15.87 -6.78 1.44
C GLY A 28 -17.12 -7.65 1.32
N ASP A 29 -17.39 -8.22 0.14
CA ASP A 29 -18.60 -8.99 -0.16
C ASP A 29 -18.27 -10.46 -0.45
N ARG A 30 -18.18 -11.26 0.61
CA ARG A 30 -17.92 -12.71 0.51
C ARG A 30 -19.06 -13.50 -0.14
N THR A 31 -20.20 -12.87 -0.38
CA THR A 31 -21.38 -13.52 -0.97
C THR A 31 -21.51 -13.21 -2.46
N ALA A 32 -20.70 -12.30 -2.99
CA ALA A 32 -20.69 -11.97 -4.38
C ALA A 32 -20.19 -13.16 -5.23
N PRO A 33 -20.67 -13.31 -6.47
CA PRO A 33 -20.16 -14.33 -7.38
C PRO A 33 -18.69 -14.12 -7.73
N GLU A 34 -17.95 -15.20 -7.97
CA GLU A 34 -16.55 -15.14 -8.43
C GLU A 34 -16.37 -14.27 -9.68
N ALA A 35 -17.33 -14.30 -10.60
CA ALA A 35 -17.32 -13.45 -11.80
C ALA A 35 -17.27 -11.94 -11.45
N TYR A 36 -17.94 -11.52 -10.37
CA TYR A 36 -17.90 -10.14 -9.90
C TYR A 36 -16.51 -9.79 -9.33
N HIS A 37 -15.93 -10.67 -8.51
CA HIS A 37 -14.57 -10.51 -8.00
C HIS A 37 -13.54 -10.38 -9.14
N ASN A 38 -13.68 -11.21 -10.18
CA ASN A 38 -12.81 -11.17 -11.36
C ASN A 38 -12.96 -9.88 -12.16
N GLN A 39 -14.19 -9.40 -12.37
CA GLN A 39 -14.43 -8.10 -13.01
C GLN A 39 -13.82 -6.95 -12.21
N MET A 40 -13.90 -7.00 -10.88
CA MET A 40 -13.28 -6.00 -10.01
C MET A 40 -11.75 -6.00 -10.15
N ALA A 41 -11.15 -7.18 -10.10
CA ALA A 41 -9.71 -7.34 -10.30
C ALA A 41 -9.25 -6.79 -11.65
N GLN A 42 -10.01 -7.08 -12.72
CA GLN A 42 -9.71 -6.57 -14.07
C GLN A 42 -9.83 -5.05 -14.16
N ALA A 43 -10.83 -4.45 -13.51
CA ALA A 43 -10.99 -3.00 -13.48
C ALA A 43 -9.82 -2.30 -12.77
N ILE A 44 -9.37 -2.85 -11.64
CA ILE A 44 -8.21 -2.34 -10.89
C ILE A 44 -6.93 -2.51 -11.71
N ALA A 45 -6.70 -3.69 -12.28
CA ALA A 45 -5.54 -3.97 -13.12
C ALA A 45 -5.48 -3.04 -14.34
N GLY A 46 -6.62 -2.80 -15.01
CA GLY A 46 -6.70 -1.87 -16.14
C GLY A 46 -6.34 -0.43 -15.76
N ARG A 47 -6.66 -0.01 -14.53
CA ARG A 47 -6.31 1.33 -14.02
C ARG A 47 -4.81 1.44 -13.71
N LEU A 48 -4.21 0.40 -13.14
CA LEU A 48 -2.77 0.34 -12.86
C LEU A 48 -1.92 0.24 -14.13
N PHE A 49 -2.38 -0.55 -15.12
CA PHE A 49 -1.68 -0.74 -16.40
C PHE A 49 -1.55 0.56 -17.20
N ARG A 50 -2.50 1.48 -17.06
CA ARG A 50 -2.49 2.79 -17.73
C ARG A 50 -1.46 3.77 -17.14
N ARG A 51 -0.50 3.30 -16.34
CA ARG A 51 0.57 4.09 -15.72
C ARG A 51 -0.01 5.32 -15.01
N PRO A 52 -0.81 5.12 -13.94
CA PRO A 52 -1.40 6.24 -13.23
C PRO A 52 -0.30 7.23 -12.82
N GLN A 53 -0.56 8.52 -13.01
CA GLN A 53 0.32 9.55 -12.47
C GLN A 53 0.18 9.53 -10.95
N VAL A 54 1.25 9.12 -10.28
CA VAL A 54 1.34 9.15 -8.83
C VAL A 54 2.13 10.40 -8.48
N ALA A 55 1.58 11.23 -7.59
CA ALA A 55 2.33 12.34 -7.04
C ALA A 55 3.57 11.80 -6.32
N ASP A 56 4.71 12.45 -6.52
CA ASP A 56 5.89 12.18 -5.70
C ASP A 56 5.49 12.36 -4.23
N ALA A 57 5.92 11.45 -3.36
CA ALA A 57 5.72 11.57 -1.92
C ALA A 57 6.43 12.80 -1.34
N GLY A 58 7.28 13.45 -2.15
CA GLY A 58 8.14 14.53 -1.74
C GLY A 58 9.43 13.95 -1.19
N LEU A 59 10.54 14.63 -1.48
CA LEU A 59 11.79 14.42 -0.76
C LEU A 59 11.64 15.08 0.62
N GLU A 60 10.75 14.60 1.48
CA GLU A 60 10.92 14.88 2.90
C GLU A 60 12.21 14.17 3.27
N ALA A 61 13.29 14.95 3.40
CA ALA A 61 14.53 14.50 3.98
C ALA A 61 14.14 13.77 5.27
N LEU A 62 14.21 12.43 5.25
CA LEU A 62 14.16 11.64 6.47
C LEU A 62 15.11 12.36 7.41
N PRO A 63 14.66 12.86 8.57
CA PRO A 63 15.56 13.56 9.48
C PRO A 63 16.72 12.61 9.70
N GLU A 64 17.90 12.97 9.17
CA GLU A 64 19.08 12.15 9.33
C GLU A 64 19.20 11.93 10.83
N ILE A 65 19.02 10.68 11.27
CA ILE A 65 19.33 10.34 12.65
C ILE A 65 20.79 10.75 12.78
N PRO A 66 21.13 11.76 13.62
CA PRO A 66 22.49 12.20 13.72
C PRO A 66 23.34 10.97 14.02
N SER A 67 24.29 10.65 13.15
CA SER A 67 25.17 9.48 13.30
C SER A 67 26.05 9.56 14.55
N THR A 68 25.99 10.70 15.25
CA THR A 68 26.59 10.98 16.56
C THR A 68 25.71 10.56 17.74
N LEU A 69 24.46 10.12 17.54
CA LEU A 69 23.62 9.66 18.64
C LEU A 69 24.14 8.34 19.17
N THR A 70 24.48 8.35 20.45
CA THR A 70 24.81 7.14 21.20
C THR A 70 23.55 6.26 21.35
N PRO A 71 23.71 4.93 21.50
CA PRO A 71 22.59 4.03 21.76
C PRO A 71 21.75 4.41 22.99
N GLU A 72 22.29 5.22 23.91
CA GLU A 72 21.62 5.70 25.10
C GLU A 72 20.67 6.86 24.81
N GLU A 73 21.04 7.78 23.91
CA GLU A 73 20.19 8.90 23.48
C GLU A 73 19.02 8.44 22.60
N ILE A 74 19.18 7.33 21.86
CA ILE A 74 18.10 6.71 21.09
C ILE A 74 17.00 6.18 22.03
N ARG A 75 17.38 5.47 23.10
CA ARG A 75 16.40 4.92 24.08
C ARG A 75 15.62 6.00 24.83
N GLN A 76 16.18 7.20 25.01
CA GLN A 76 15.50 8.29 25.69
C GLN A 76 14.44 8.98 24.83
N ARG A 77 14.51 8.83 23.50
CA ARG A 77 13.51 9.39 22.56
C ARG A 77 12.30 8.49 22.33
N GLU A 78 12.39 7.22 22.71
CA GLU A 78 11.34 6.21 22.53
C GLU A 78 10.38 6.10 23.74
N GLN A 79 10.48 7.00 24.72
CA GLN A 79 9.58 7.14 25.88
C GLN A 79 8.76 8.43 25.77
#